data_AF-A0A484Y411-F1
#
_entry.id   AF-A0A484Y411-F1
#
_cell.length_a   1.000
_cell.length_b   1.000
_cell.length_c   1.000
_cell.angle_alpha   90.00
_cell.angle_beta   90.00
_cell.angle_gamma   90.00
#
_symmetry.space_group_name_H-M   'P 1'
#
loop_
_entity.id
_entity.type
_entity.pdbx_description
1 polymer ?
#
loop_
_entity_poly.entity_id
_entity_poly.type
_entity_poly.pdbx_seq_one_letter_code
_entity_poly.pdbx_strand_id
1 'polypeptide(L)'
;MSEKTFLVEIGTEELPPKALRSLAESFAANFTAELDNAGLAHGTVQWFAAPRRLALKVANLAEAQPDREIEKRGPAIAQAFDAEGKPSKAAEGWARGCGITVDQAERLTTDKGEWLLYRAHVKGESTEALLPNMVATSLAKLPIRN
;
A
#
# COMPACT_ATOMS: atom_id res chain seq x y z
N MET A 1 -15.41 11.05 7.58
CA MET A 1 -15.07 9.89 6.73
C MET A 1 -16.13 8.82 6.97
N SER A 2 -16.63 8.16 5.92
CA SER A 2 -17.58 7.05 6.07
C SER A 2 -16.76 5.81 6.42
N GLU A 3 -16.87 5.34 7.67
CA GLU A 3 -16.18 4.15 8.14
C GLU A 3 -17.15 2.95 7.99
N LYS A 4 -16.73 1.93 7.24
CA LYS A 4 -17.56 0.76 6.96
C LYS A 4 -17.09 -0.47 7.74
N THR A 5 -18.01 -1.40 7.98
CA THR A 5 -17.63 -2.72 8.50
C THR A 5 -17.42 -3.67 7.33
N PHE A 6 -16.27 -4.34 7.30
CA PHE A 6 -16.00 -5.42 6.35
C PHE A 6 -16.20 -6.77 7.04
N LEU A 7 -16.83 -7.71 6.34
CA LEU A 7 -17.00 -9.10 6.77
C LEU A 7 -16.61 -10.01 5.61
N VAL A 8 -15.73 -10.96 5.88
CA VAL A 8 -15.41 -12.05 4.95
C VAL A 8 -15.61 -13.39 5.64
N GLU A 9 -16.23 -14.32 4.93
CA GLU A 9 -16.45 -15.70 5.35
C GLU A 9 -15.94 -16.65 4.28
N ILE A 10 -15.13 -17.62 4.71
CA ILE A 10 -14.55 -18.65 3.86
C ILE A 10 -15.23 -19.97 4.19
N GLY A 11 -15.91 -20.54 3.19
CA GLY A 11 -16.39 -21.91 3.24
C GLY A 11 -15.23 -22.89 3.12
N THR A 12 -15.12 -23.82 4.05
CA THR A 12 -14.09 -24.86 4.03
C THR A 12 -14.72 -26.26 4.10
N GLU A 13 -13.92 -27.27 3.80
CA GLU A 13 -14.17 -28.63 4.29
C GLU A 13 -13.98 -28.71 5.80
N GLU A 14 -14.08 -29.90 6.38
CA GLU A 14 -13.95 -30.09 7.82
C GLU A 14 -12.52 -29.79 8.29
N LEU A 15 -12.38 -28.71 9.05
CA LEU A 15 -11.13 -28.26 9.63
C LEU A 15 -10.83 -29.03 10.92
N PRO A 16 -9.56 -29.37 11.20
CA PRO A 16 -9.19 -30.07 12.42
C PRO A 16 -9.58 -29.25 13.67
N PRO A 17 -10.38 -29.81 14.62
CA PRO A 17 -10.86 -29.06 15.79
C PRO A 17 -9.75 -28.42 16.63
N LYS A 18 -8.59 -29.10 16.72
CA LYS A 18 -7.41 -28.61 17.46
C LYS A 18 -6.69 -27.44 16.77
N ALA A 19 -6.88 -27.27 15.45
CA ALA A 19 -6.23 -26.24 14.65
C ALA A 19 -7.14 -25.04 14.33
N LEU A 20 -8.47 -25.18 14.54
CA LEU A 20 -9.45 -24.13 14.22
C LEU A 20 -9.06 -22.76 14.76
N ARG A 21 -8.77 -22.68 16.06
CA ARG A 21 -8.40 -21.43 16.72
C ARG A 21 -7.11 -20.84 16.14
N SER A 22 -6.06 -21.65 15.99
CA SER A 22 -4.78 -21.16 15.47
C SER A 22 -4.90 -20.69 14.02
N LEU A 23 -5.71 -21.36 13.20
CA LEU A 23 -5.97 -20.94 11.81
C LEU A 23 -6.73 -19.62 11.76
N ALA A 24 -7.75 -19.44 12.60
CA ALA A 24 -8.53 -18.20 12.65
C ALA A 24 -7.70 -17.01 13.17
N GLU A 25 -6.91 -17.22 14.23
CA GLU A 25 -5.98 -16.21 14.76
C GLU A 25 -4.90 -15.86 13.72
N SER A 26 -4.36 -16.85 13.01
CA SER A 26 -3.40 -16.61 11.92
C SER A 26 -4.03 -15.85 10.75
N PHE A 27 -5.26 -16.18 10.37
CA PHE A 27 -5.98 -15.45 9.32
C PHE A 27 -6.16 -13.98 9.70
N ALA A 28 -6.59 -13.70 10.93
CA ALA A 28 -6.73 -12.34 11.43
C ALA A 28 -5.40 -11.58 11.46
N ALA A 29 -4.33 -12.22 11.96
CA ALA A 29 -3.01 -11.60 12.04
C ALA A 29 -2.46 -11.28 10.64
N ASN A 30 -2.56 -12.23 9.71
CA ASN A 30 -2.13 -12.03 8.32
C ASN A 30 -2.92 -10.91 7.65
N PHE A 31 -4.25 -10.89 7.83
CA PHE A 31 -5.11 -9.87 7.23
C PHE A 31 -4.87 -8.48 7.81
N THR A 32 -4.65 -8.40 9.13
CA THR A 32 -4.26 -7.13 9.79
C THR A 32 -2.97 -6.60 9.19
N ALA A 33 -1.96 -7.46 9.00
CA ALA A 33 -0.71 -7.05 8.37
C ALA A 33 -0.89 -6.57 6.92
N GLU A 34 -1.79 -7.17 6.14
CA GLU A 34 -2.11 -6.66 4.79
C GLU A 34 -2.74 -5.26 4.82
N LEU A 35 -3.66 -5.00 5.76
CA LEU A 35 -4.27 -3.68 5.94
C LEU A 35 -3.24 -2.62 6.36
N ASP A 36 -2.39 -2.97 7.34
CA ASP A 36 -1.31 -2.10 7.84
C ASP A 36 -0.31 -1.76 6.73
N ASN A 37 0.14 -2.76 5.97
CA ASN A 37 1.08 -2.56 4.86
C ASN A 37 0.48 -1.71 3.74
N ALA A 38 -0.83 -1.79 3.54
CA ALA A 38 -1.55 -0.94 2.61
C ALA A 38 -1.82 0.47 3.18
N GLY A 39 -1.52 0.74 4.46
CA GLY A 39 -1.83 2.01 5.09
C GLY A 39 -3.34 2.30 5.19
N LEU A 40 -4.17 1.25 5.19
CA LEU A 40 -5.61 1.38 5.36
C LEU A 40 -5.93 1.54 6.85
N ALA A 41 -6.54 2.66 7.22
CA ALA A 41 -7.04 2.83 8.59
C ALA A 41 -8.16 1.82 8.86
N HIS A 42 -8.07 1.14 10.00
CA HIS A 42 -9.06 0.16 10.41
C HIS A 42 -9.20 0.11 11.93
N GLY A 43 -10.35 -0.34 12.40
CA GLY A 43 -10.61 -0.69 13.79
C GLY A 43 -10.24 -2.14 14.09
N THR A 44 -10.90 -2.72 15.09
CA THR A 44 -10.63 -4.10 15.52
C THR A 44 -10.89 -5.12 14.40
N VAL A 45 -9.94 -6.04 14.21
CA VAL A 45 -10.10 -7.25 13.41
C VAL A 45 -10.49 -8.40 14.34
N GLN A 46 -11.75 -8.85 14.25
CA GLN A 46 -12.28 -9.95 15.03
C GLN A 46 -12.38 -11.21 14.17
N TRP A 47 -11.89 -12.34 14.69
CA TRP A 47 -12.00 -13.63 14.01
C TRP A 47 -13.14 -14.50 14.54
N PHE A 48 -13.64 -15.38 13.67
CA PHE A 48 -14.62 -16.41 13.98
C PHE A 48 -14.18 -17.72 13.32
N ALA A 49 -14.50 -18.84 13.98
CA ALA A 49 -14.18 -20.17 13.48
C ALA A 49 -15.31 -21.15 13.80
N ALA A 50 -15.65 -21.99 12.83
CA ALA A 50 -16.48 -23.17 12.98
C ALA A 50 -15.87 -24.33 12.16
N PRO A 51 -16.27 -25.59 12.38
CA PRO A 51 -15.65 -26.73 11.69
C PRO A 51 -15.57 -26.63 10.16
N ARG A 52 -16.45 -25.85 9.52
CA ARG A 52 -16.47 -25.65 8.05
C ARG A 52 -16.40 -24.17 7.64
N ARG A 53 -15.96 -23.29 8.54
CA ARG A 53 -15.94 -21.84 8.33
C ARG A 53 -14.78 -21.15 9.04
N LEU A 54 -14.14 -20.22 8.34
CA LEU A 54 -13.30 -19.17 8.93
C LEU A 54 -13.86 -17.81 8.51
N ALA A 55 -13.95 -16.85 9.42
CA ALA A 55 -14.43 -15.53 9.08
C ALA A 55 -13.69 -14.42 9.84
N LEU A 56 -13.64 -13.23 9.24
CA LEU A 56 -13.10 -12.02 9.85
C LEU A 56 -14.13 -10.89 9.74
N LYS A 57 -14.28 -10.12 10.82
CA LYS A 57 -15.00 -8.85 10.84
C LYS A 57 -14.02 -7.73 11.16
N VAL A 58 -13.92 -6.73 10.29
CA VAL A 58 -13.10 -5.55 10.49
C VAL A 58 -14.02 -4.36 10.73
N ALA A 59 -13.92 -3.78 11.92
CA ALA A 59 -14.62 -2.55 12.26
C ALA A 59 -13.92 -1.34 11.63
N ASN A 60 -14.68 -0.27 11.39
CA ASN A 60 -14.17 1.06 11.01
C ASN A 60 -13.14 1.05 9.87
N LEU A 61 -13.36 0.25 8.84
CA LEU A 61 -12.45 0.16 7.70
C LEU A 61 -12.63 1.37 6.77
N ALA A 62 -11.53 2.04 6.47
CA ALA A 62 -11.48 3.13 5.50
C ALA A 62 -11.92 2.65 4.10
N GLU A 63 -12.56 3.52 3.32
CA GLU A 63 -13.04 3.18 1.98
C GLU A 63 -11.93 3.23 0.91
N ALA A 64 -10.82 3.87 1.20
CA ALA A 64 -9.64 3.94 0.35
C ALA A 64 -8.37 4.18 1.18
N GLN A 65 -7.23 3.90 0.57
CA GLN A 65 -5.95 4.37 1.09
C GLN A 65 -5.91 5.91 1.08
N PRO A 66 -5.17 6.54 2.00
CA PRO A 66 -4.92 7.96 1.89
C PRO A 66 -4.13 8.26 0.61
N ASP A 67 -4.48 9.37 -0.03
CA ASP A 67 -3.61 9.95 -1.06
C ASP A 67 -2.24 10.24 -0.45
N ARG A 68 -1.19 10.02 -1.23
CA ARG A 68 0.19 10.24 -0.78
C ARG A 68 0.96 11.07 -1.78
N GLU A 69 1.80 11.95 -1.26
CA GLU A 69 2.81 12.61 -2.07
C GLU A 69 4.07 11.75 -2.10
N ILE A 70 4.56 11.46 -3.30
CA ILE A 70 5.86 10.83 -3.49
C ILE A 70 6.85 11.85 -4.02
N GLU A 71 7.99 11.95 -3.34
CA GLU A 71 9.11 12.76 -3.80
C GLU A 71 9.98 11.97 -4.76
N LYS A 72 10.05 12.40 -6.01
CA LYS A 72 11.00 11.90 -7.00
C LYS A 72 12.14 12.89 -7.11
N ARG A 73 13.33 12.51 -6.67
CA ARG A 73 14.55 13.33 -6.81
C ARG A 73 15.18 13.08 -8.18
N GLY A 74 15.54 14.17 -8.84
CA GLY A 74 16.22 14.18 -10.12
C GLY A 74 17.73 14.42 -9.98
N PRO A 75 18.41 14.74 -11.09
CA PRO A 75 19.82 15.10 -11.07
C PRO A 75 20.08 16.36 -10.23
N ALA A 76 21.31 16.49 -9.71
CA ALA A 76 21.75 17.69 -9.03
C ALA A 76 21.64 18.90 -9.98
N ILE A 77 21.31 20.08 -9.47
CA ILE A 77 21.17 21.31 -10.29
C ILE A 77 22.43 21.57 -11.11
N ALA A 78 23.61 21.35 -10.53
CA ALA A 78 24.90 21.47 -11.21
C ALA A 78 25.10 20.53 -12.41
N GLN A 79 24.31 19.46 -12.51
CA GLN A 79 24.33 18.47 -13.61
C GLN A 79 23.03 18.51 -14.45
N ALA A 80 22.01 19.20 -13.95
CA ALA A 80 20.72 19.32 -14.59
C ALA A 80 20.70 20.38 -15.69
N PHE A 81 21.61 21.38 -15.62
CA PHE A 81 21.71 22.46 -16.59
C PHE A 81 23.15 22.59 -17.10
N ASP A 82 23.29 22.93 -18.37
CA ASP A 82 24.59 23.26 -18.96
C ASP A 82 25.01 24.72 -18.68
N ALA A 83 26.17 25.12 -19.21
CA ALA A 83 26.71 26.47 -19.04
C ALA A 83 25.84 27.57 -19.67
N GLU A 84 24.94 27.24 -20.59
CA GLU A 84 23.98 28.15 -21.22
C GLU A 84 22.63 28.19 -20.48
N GLY A 85 22.50 27.41 -19.40
CA GLY A 85 21.27 27.28 -18.61
C GLY A 85 20.23 26.36 -19.25
N LYS A 86 20.59 25.58 -20.28
CA LYS A 86 19.67 24.63 -20.93
C LYS A 86 19.65 23.31 -20.18
N PRO A 87 18.49 22.64 -20.08
CA PRO A 87 18.40 21.32 -19.45
C PRO A 87 19.33 20.30 -20.11
N SER A 88 20.00 19.50 -19.28
CA SER A 88 20.78 18.36 -19.75
C SER A 88 19.85 17.21 -20.18
N LYS A 89 20.35 16.31 -21.03
CA LYS A 89 19.60 15.11 -21.45
C LYS A 89 19.14 14.26 -20.26
N ALA A 90 19.91 14.26 -19.16
CA ALA A 90 19.55 13.56 -17.94
C ALA A 90 18.35 14.22 -17.24
N ALA A 91 18.33 15.56 -17.15
CA ALA A 91 17.19 16.30 -16.61
C ALA A 91 15.94 16.12 -17.47
N GLU A 92 16.07 16.22 -18.80
CA GLU A 92 14.95 15.99 -19.74
C GLU A 92 14.38 14.58 -19.64
N GLY A 93 15.25 13.57 -19.61
CA GLY A 93 14.83 12.17 -19.48
C GLY A 93 14.12 11.90 -18.16
N TRP A 94 14.65 12.45 -17.06
CA TRP A 94 14.04 12.34 -15.74
C TRP A 94 12.68 13.04 -15.67
N ALA A 95 12.58 14.28 -16.16
CA ALA A 95 11.33 15.05 -16.17
C ALA A 95 10.26 14.33 -17.00
N ARG A 96 10.63 13.81 -18.18
CA ARG A 96 9.73 12.99 -19.02
C ARG A 96 9.25 11.74 -18.29
N GLY A 97 10.13 11.04 -17.56
CA GLY A 97 9.75 9.89 -16.73
C GLY A 97 8.83 10.24 -15.56
N CYS A 98 8.83 11.51 -15.14
CA CYS A 98 7.92 12.07 -14.15
C CYS A 98 6.61 12.59 -14.76
N GLY A 99 6.51 12.68 -16.09
CA GLY A 99 5.34 13.24 -16.80
C GLY A 99 5.29 14.76 -16.80
N ILE A 100 6.41 15.43 -16.53
CA ILE A 100 6.54 16.89 -16.47
C ILE A 100 7.62 17.41 -17.42
N THR A 101 7.68 18.72 -17.62
CA THR A 101 8.84 19.39 -18.21
C THR A 101 9.85 19.80 -17.13
N VAL A 102 11.10 20.08 -17.51
CA VAL A 102 12.16 20.40 -16.54
C VAL A 102 11.88 21.72 -15.80
N ASP A 103 11.22 22.68 -16.46
CA ASP A 103 10.79 23.95 -15.86
C ASP A 103 9.67 23.80 -14.83
N GLN A 104 8.93 22.69 -14.85
CA GLN A 104 7.90 22.36 -13.85
C GLN A 104 8.50 21.70 -12.60
N ALA A 105 9.79 21.36 -12.61
CA ALA A 105 10.45 20.73 -11.47
C ALA A 105 10.75 21.76 -10.37
N GLU A 106 10.53 21.34 -9.13
CA GLU A 106 10.96 22.08 -7.95
C GLU A 106 12.45 21.88 -7.67
N ARG A 107 12.99 22.65 -6.73
CA ARG A 107 14.36 22.47 -6.23
C ARG A 107 14.35 22.03 -4.78
N LEU A 108 15.16 21.03 -4.47
CA LEU A 108 15.44 20.58 -3.11
C LEU A 108 16.87 20.98 -2.73
N THR A 109 17.01 21.92 -1.80
CA THR A 109 18.30 22.30 -1.22
C THR A 109 18.58 21.46 0.03
N THR A 110 19.76 20.86 0.09
CA THR A 110 20.27 20.17 1.29
C THR A 110 21.73 20.57 1.53
N ASP A 111 22.29 20.19 2.67
CA ASP A 111 23.70 20.45 3.01
C ASP A 111 24.70 19.88 1.99
N LYS A 112 24.25 18.95 1.14
CA LYS A 112 25.07 18.28 0.12
C LYS A 112 24.89 18.87 -1.29
N GLY A 113 24.06 19.91 -1.48
CA GLY A 113 23.82 20.55 -2.78
C GLY A 113 22.35 20.88 -3.07
N GLU A 114 22.02 21.11 -4.34
CA GLU A 114 20.64 21.28 -4.82
C GLU A 114 20.31 20.21 -5.86
N TRP A 115 19.08 19.70 -5.85
CA TRP A 115 18.57 18.74 -6.83
C TRP A 115 17.24 19.19 -7.41
N LEU A 116 16.96 18.73 -8.62
CA LEU A 116 15.59 18.75 -9.13
C LEU A 116 14.71 17.83 -8.29
N LEU A 117 13.47 18.26 -8.05
CA LEU A 117 12.48 17.53 -7.28
C LEU A 117 11.14 17.58 -8.02
N TYR A 118 10.44 16.46 -8.01
CA TYR A 118 9.04 16.40 -8.41
C TYR A 118 8.22 15.74 -7.31
N ARG A 119 7.18 16.42 -6.84
CA ARG A 119 6.19 15.85 -5.91
C ARG A 119 5.01 15.34 -6.72
N ALA A 120 4.93 14.02 -6.87
CA ALA A 120 3.80 13.40 -7.54
C ALA A 120 2.72 13.09 -6.52
N HIS A 121 1.50 13.56 -6.78
CA HIS A 121 0.33 13.15 -6.01
C HIS A 121 -0.14 11.78 -6.49
N VAL A 122 -0.04 10.77 -5.64
CA VAL A 122 -0.51 9.40 -5.90
C VAL A 122 -1.83 9.24 -5.20
N LYS A 123 -2.89 9.12 -5.99
CA LYS A 123 -4.22 8.81 -5.48
C LYS A 123 -4.21 7.43 -4.82
N GLY A 124 -4.79 7.33 -3.62
CA GLY A 124 -4.97 6.08 -2.92
C GLY A 124 -5.90 5.14 -3.69
N GLU A 125 -5.67 3.83 -3.54
CA GLU A 125 -6.53 2.82 -4.13
C GLU A 125 -7.76 2.56 -3.26
N SER A 126 -8.90 2.19 -3.89
CA SER A 126 -10.10 1.88 -3.14
C SER A 126 -9.92 0.58 -2.36
N THR A 127 -10.44 0.54 -1.14
CA THR A 127 -10.40 -0.65 -0.30
C THR A 127 -11.09 -1.83 -0.98
N GLU A 128 -12.19 -1.59 -1.69
CA GLU A 128 -12.91 -2.61 -2.47
C GLU A 128 -12.02 -3.33 -3.49
N ALA A 129 -11.12 -2.60 -4.18
CA ALA A 129 -10.20 -3.19 -5.13
C ALA A 129 -9.09 -4.03 -4.45
N LEU A 130 -8.68 -3.63 -3.25
CA LEU A 130 -7.59 -4.26 -2.50
C LEU A 130 -8.03 -5.54 -1.76
N LEU A 131 -9.24 -5.55 -1.20
CA LEU A 131 -9.75 -6.60 -0.31
C LEU A 131 -9.62 -8.03 -0.86
N PRO A 132 -9.97 -8.34 -2.12
CA PRO A 132 -9.87 -9.70 -2.64
C PRO A 132 -8.45 -10.28 -2.56
N ASN A 133 -7.44 -9.48 -2.93
CA ASN A 133 -6.05 -9.92 -2.91
C ASN A 133 -5.52 -10.06 -1.47
N MET A 134 -5.91 -9.16 -0.58
CA MET A 134 -5.56 -9.24 0.85
C MET A 134 -6.10 -10.52 1.49
N VAL A 135 -7.36 -10.88 1.20
CA VAL A 135 -7.96 -12.14 1.67
C VAL A 135 -7.17 -13.33 1.13
N ALA A 136 -6.93 -13.39 -0.18
CA ALA A 136 -6.22 -14.51 -0.81
C ALA A 136 -4.81 -14.70 -0.24
N THR A 137 -4.06 -13.59 -0.10
CA THR A 137 -2.68 -13.61 0.44
C THR A 137 -2.67 -14.02 1.90
N SER A 138 -3.63 -13.56 2.70
CA SER A 138 -3.75 -13.92 4.11
C SER A 138 -4.05 -15.40 4.32
N LEU A 139 -4.88 -15.99 3.47
CA LEU A 139 -5.20 -17.42 3.46
C LEU A 139 -4.01 -18.27 3.01
N ALA A 140 -3.27 -17.83 1.98
CA ALA A 140 -2.09 -18.55 1.48
C ALA A 140 -0.95 -18.67 2.54
N LYS A 141 -0.92 -17.75 3.49
CA LYS A 141 0.05 -17.71 4.61
C LYS A 141 -0.40 -18.52 5.84
N LEU A 142 -1.52 -19.25 5.78
CA LEU A 142 -1.98 -20.04 6.92
C LEU A 142 -1.01 -21.18 7.25
N PRO A 143 -0.78 -21.47 8.55
CA PRO A 143 0.12 -22.53 8.99
C PRO A 143 -0.56 -23.91 8.87
N ILE A 144 -0.93 -24.29 7.65
CA ILE A 144 -1.50 -25.60 7.34
C ILE A 144 -0.33 -26.59 7.31
N ARG A 145 -0.31 -27.52 8.25
CA ARG A 145 0.66 -28.63 8.23
C ARG A 145 0.22 -29.60 7.14
N ASN A 146 1.10 -29.83 6.16
CA ASN A 146 0.99 -31.01 5.28
C ASN A 146 1.15 -32.29 6.08
#